data_AF-A0A2Z3X566-F1
#
_entry.id   AF-A0A2Z3X566-F1
#
_cell.length_a   1.000
_cell.length_b   1.000
_cell.length_c   1.000
_cell.angle_alpha   90.00
_cell.angle_beta   90.00
_cell.angle_gamma   90.00
#
_symmetry.space_group_name_H-M   'P 1'
#
loop_
_entity.id
_entity.type
_entity.pdbx_description
1 polymer ?
#
loop_
_entity_poly.entity_id
_entity_poly.type
_entity_poly.pdbx_seq_one_letter_code
_entity_poly.pdbx_strand_id
1 'polypeptide(L)'
;MKESIILKFIFLISIYLYSSVAFANDVCGNYGRESEASQTYINPDNTSFEVISTKRLHFFSSPNKTCKIKDLFLVPGDIITGHTEYNGYVSASYAKNESWSVTGWLDKSQLKHIDIKAITL
;
A
#
# COMPACT_ATOMS: atom_id res chain seq x y z
N MET A 1 52.33 -29.33 9.28
CA MET A 1 51.11 -30.15 9.17
C MET A 1 49.91 -29.54 9.91
N LYS A 2 50.04 -29.08 11.16
CA LYS A 2 48.95 -28.42 11.93
C LYS A 2 48.40 -27.14 11.29
N GLU A 3 49.26 -26.29 10.71
CA GLU A 3 48.83 -25.03 10.09
C GLU A 3 47.98 -25.21 8.83
N SER A 4 48.25 -26.24 8.03
CA SER A 4 47.45 -26.60 6.85
C SER A 4 46.04 -27.09 7.23
N ILE A 5 45.90 -27.72 8.40
CA ILE A 5 44.60 -28.17 8.92
C ILE A 5 43.77 -26.98 9.38
N ILE A 6 44.38 -26.02 10.09
CA ILE A 6 43.72 -24.79 10.56
C ILE A 6 43.18 -23.96 9.39
N LEU A 7 43.95 -23.82 8.30
CA LEU A 7 43.52 -23.07 7.12
C LEU A 7 42.33 -23.71 6.40
N LYS A 8 42.26 -25.05 6.36
CA LYS A 8 41.12 -25.79 5.80
C LYS A 8 39.86 -25.65 6.64
N PHE A 9 40.00 -25.64 7.98
CA PHE A 9 38.87 -25.41 8.87
C PHE A 9 38.29 -24.01 8.71
N ILE A 10 39.14 -22.98 8.55
CA ILE A 10 38.69 -21.60 8.30
C ILE A 10 37.93 -21.51 6.97
N PHE A 11 38.41 -22.18 5.91
CA PHE A 11 37.75 -22.18 4.61
C PHE A 11 36.38 -22.89 4.64
N LEU A 12 36.26 -23.99 5.38
CA LEU A 12 35.00 -24.71 5.55
C LEU A 12 33.97 -23.89 6.35
N ILE A 13 34.39 -23.19 7.41
CA ILE A 13 33.51 -22.34 8.22
C ILE A 13 32.96 -21.16 7.38
N SER A 14 33.78 -20.59 6.50
CA SER A 14 33.36 -19.52 5.58
C SER A 14 32.23 -19.97 4.62
N ILE A 15 32.32 -21.20 4.09
CA ILE A 15 31.31 -21.77 3.19
C ILE A 15 29.97 -22.03 3.92
N TYR A 16 30.01 -22.41 5.20
CA TYR A 16 28.80 -22.62 6.02
C TYR A 16 28.07 -21.32 6.40
N LEU A 17 28.75 -20.17 6.39
CA LEU A 17 28.15 -18.87 6.72
C LEU A 17 27.53 -18.16 5.51
N TYR A 18 27.73 -18.68 4.29
CA TYR A 18 27.21 -18.08 3.06
C TYR A 18 25.78 -18.50 2.69
N SER A 19 25.16 -19.44 3.41
CA SER A 19 23.87 -20.04 3.04
C SER A 19 22.65 -19.35 3.68
N SER A 20 22.58 -18.03 3.64
CA SER A 20 21.35 -17.29 3.97
C SER A 20 20.96 -16.39 2.82
N VAL A 21 20.47 -17.01 1.73
CA VAL A 21 19.67 -16.31 0.73
C VAL A 21 18.28 -16.06 1.33
N ALA A 22 18.07 -14.87 1.89
CA ALA A 22 16.74 -14.43 2.29
C ALA A 22 15.95 -14.05 1.03
N PHE A 23 15.02 -14.90 0.60
CA PHE A 23 14.02 -14.48 -0.39
C PHE A 23 13.06 -13.52 0.31
N ALA A 24 13.14 -12.23 -0.02
CA ALA A 24 12.13 -11.27 0.37
C ALA A 24 10.83 -11.66 -0.35
N ASN A 25 9.90 -12.32 0.36
CA ASN A 25 8.56 -12.55 -0.15
C ASN A 25 7.82 -11.21 -0.15
N ASP A 26 7.73 -10.55 -1.31
CA ASP A 26 7.04 -9.27 -1.47
C ASP A 26 5.52 -9.49 -1.60
N VAL A 27 4.89 -9.78 -0.46
CA VAL A 27 3.44 -10.00 -0.37
C VAL A 27 2.67 -8.81 -0.94
N CYS A 28 3.13 -7.58 -0.68
CA CYS A 28 2.45 -6.38 -1.15
C CYS A 28 2.64 -6.17 -2.65
N GLY A 29 3.85 -6.43 -3.18
CA GLY A 29 4.06 -6.46 -4.63
C GLY A 29 3.19 -7.48 -5.35
N ASN A 30 2.87 -8.62 -4.74
CA ASN A 30 1.91 -9.58 -5.30
C ASN A 30 0.50 -8.99 -5.38
N TYR A 31 -0.03 -8.47 -4.27
CA TYR A 31 -1.35 -7.83 -4.27
C TYR A 31 -1.41 -6.61 -5.20
N GLY A 32 -0.31 -5.85 -5.33
CA GLY A 32 -0.18 -4.76 -6.27
C GLY A 32 -0.39 -5.24 -7.70
N ARG A 33 0.41 -6.22 -8.15
CA ARG A 33 0.30 -6.79 -9.51
C ARG A 33 -1.07 -7.41 -9.80
N GLU A 34 -1.63 -8.14 -8.83
CA GLU A 34 -2.98 -8.71 -8.97
C GLU A 34 -4.03 -7.61 -9.15
N SER A 35 -3.94 -6.53 -8.37
CA SER A 35 -4.87 -5.41 -8.46
C SER A 35 -4.71 -4.65 -9.79
N GLU A 36 -3.50 -4.41 -10.25
CA GLU A 36 -3.26 -3.73 -11.54
C GLU A 36 -3.89 -4.49 -12.71
N ALA A 37 -3.85 -5.82 -12.68
CA ALA A 37 -4.39 -6.67 -13.74
C ALA A 37 -5.93 -6.78 -13.72
N SER A 38 -6.61 -6.47 -12.60
CA SER A 38 -8.02 -6.80 -12.39
C SER A 38 -8.87 -5.68 -11.77
N GLN A 39 -8.28 -4.54 -11.45
CA GLN A 39 -8.99 -3.38 -10.92
C GLN A 39 -10.01 -2.82 -11.92
N THR A 40 -11.05 -2.19 -11.39
CA THR A 40 -12.06 -1.47 -12.18
C THR A 40 -11.86 0.03 -12.02
N TYR A 41 -11.88 0.77 -13.12
CA TYR A 41 -11.81 2.23 -13.08
C TYR A 41 -13.12 2.82 -12.55
N ILE A 42 -13.00 3.81 -11.66
CA ILE A 42 -14.15 4.56 -11.16
C ILE A 42 -14.66 5.49 -12.27
N ASN A 43 -15.98 5.66 -12.36
CA ASN A 43 -16.58 6.58 -13.31
C ASN A 43 -16.03 8.01 -13.07
N PRO A 44 -15.52 8.69 -14.11
CA PRO A 44 -14.97 10.05 -13.98
C PRO A 44 -15.91 11.07 -13.33
N ASP A 45 -17.23 10.91 -13.48
CA ASP A 45 -18.21 11.79 -12.84
C ASP A 45 -18.37 11.55 -11.33
N ASN A 46 -17.89 10.40 -10.83
CA ASN A 46 -18.16 9.88 -9.49
C ASN A 46 -16.87 9.54 -8.71
N THR A 47 -15.86 10.40 -8.84
CA THR A 47 -14.53 10.14 -8.26
C THR A 47 -14.36 10.65 -6.84
N SER A 48 -15.32 11.41 -6.31
CA SER A 48 -15.17 12.08 -5.02
C SER A 48 -15.75 11.25 -3.89
N PHE A 49 -14.95 11.05 -2.84
CA PHE A 49 -15.40 10.34 -1.64
C PHE A 49 -15.02 11.11 -0.38
N GLU A 50 -15.92 11.07 0.61
CA GLU A 50 -15.70 11.56 1.96
C GLU A 50 -15.36 10.41 2.90
N VAL A 51 -14.40 10.63 3.81
CA VAL A 51 -14.06 9.69 4.88
C VAL A 51 -15.13 9.71 5.97
N ILE A 52 -15.90 8.63 6.09
CA ILE A 52 -16.98 8.48 7.08
C ILE A 52 -16.58 7.61 8.29
N SER A 53 -15.31 7.21 8.38
CA SER A 53 -14.81 6.41 9.50
C SER A 53 -14.98 7.13 10.83
N THR A 54 -15.14 6.38 11.93
CA THR A 54 -15.05 6.94 13.29
C THR A 54 -13.62 7.00 13.81
N LYS A 55 -12.66 6.42 13.08
CA LYS A 55 -11.25 6.32 13.43
C LYS A 55 -10.39 6.78 12.25
N ARG A 56 -9.06 6.78 12.45
CA ARG A 56 -8.09 7.05 11.38
C ARG A 56 -8.21 5.99 10.28
N LEU A 57 -8.43 6.44 9.05
CA LEU A 57 -8.44 5.60 7.86
C LEU A 57 -7.03 5.57 7.28
N HIS A 58 -6.33 4.45 7.41
CA HIS A 58 -4.95 4.33 6.95
C HIS A 58 -4.85 4.02 5.46
N PHE A 59 -3.79 4.54 4.84
CA PHE A 59 -3.39 4.13 3.51
C PHE A 59 -2.72 2.76 3.54
N PHE A 60 -2.92 2.01 2.46
CA PHE A 60 -2.22 0.76 2.17
C PHE A 60 -1.43 0.91 0.87
N SER A 61 -0.25 0.31 0.79
CA SER A 61 0.57 0.31 -0.44
C SER A 61 -0.03 -0.58 -1.54
N SER A 62 -0.90 -1.52 -1.14
CA SER A 62 -1.61 -2.47 -2.01
C SER A 62 -2.95 -2.80 -1.35
N PRO A 63 -3.97 -3.33 -2.06
CA PRO A 63 -5.33 -3.53 -1.54
C PRO A 63 -5.43 -4.76 -0.62
N ASN A 64 -4.66 -4.73 0.48
CA ASN A 64 -4.66 -5.76 1.51
C ASN A 64 -4.29 -5.18 2.87
N LYS A 65 -4.96 -5.67 3.92
CA LYS A 65 -4.73 -5.25 5.31
C LYS A 65 -3.28 -5.38 5.79
N THR A 66 -2.49 -6.32 5.25
CA THR A 66 -1.09 -6.50 5.63
C THR A 66 -0.18 -5.41 5.06
N CYS A 67 -0.63 -4.71 4.01
CA CYS A 67 0.12 -3.69 3.30
C CYS A 67 -0.10 -2.28 3.87
N LYS A 68 -0.46 -2.20 5.15
CA LYS A 68 -0.76 -0.95 5.84
C LYS A 68 0.50 -0.08 5.93
N ILE A 69 0.38 1.18 5.50
CA ILE A 69 1.45 2.17 5.67
C ILE A 69 1.31 2.78 7.06
N LYS A 70 2.38 2.69 7.85
CA LYS A 70 2.41 3.23 9.20
C LYS A 70 2.37 4.76 9.16
N ASP A 71 1.62 5.36 10.08
CA ASP A 71 1.52 6.82 10.28
C ASP A 71 1.02 7.64 9.08
N LEU A 72 0.56 6.99 8.02
CA LEU A 72 -0.11 7.61 6.88
C LEU A 72 -1.62 7.29 6.91
N PHE A 73 -2.42 8.31 7.19
CA PHE A 73 -3.86 8.15 7.38
C PHE A 73 -4.62 9.45 7.10
N LEU A 74 -5.91 9.28 6.87
CA LEU A 74 -6.94 10.32 6.79
C LEU A 74 -7.77 10.35 8.06
N VAL A 75 -8.43 11.47 8.28
CA VAL A 75 -9.37 11.70 9.38
C VAL A 75 -10.80 11.85 8.86
N PRO A 76 -11.82 11.72 9.72
CA PRO A 76 -13.21 11.86 9.29
C PRO A 76 -13.47 13.23 8.66
N GLY A 77 -14.20 13.24 7.54
CA GLY A 77 -14.50 14.44 6.75
C GLY A 77 -13.45 14.80 5.69
N ASP A 78 -12.28 14.14 5.66
CA ASP A 78 -11.35 14.30 4.53
C ASP A 78 -12.02 13.87 3.21
N ILE A 79 -11.75 14.62 2.14
CA ILE A 79 -12.23 14.33 0.79
C ILE A 79 -11.08 13.81 -0.06
N ILE A 80 -11.31 12.70 -0.75
CA ILE A 80 -10.33 12.08 -1.66
C ILE A 80 -10.88 11.97 -3.08
N THR A 81 -9.94 11.81 -4.03
CA THR A 81 -10.24 11.44 -5.40
C THR A 81 -9.91 9.97 -5.60
N GLY A 82 -10.93 9.14 -5.83
CA GLY A 82 -10.80 7.73 -6.18
C GLY A 82 -10.50 7.53 -7.66
N HIS A 83 -9.67 6.53 -7.96
CA HIS A 83 -9.21 6.19 -9.32
C HIS A 83 -9.72 4.82 -9.76
N THR A 84 -9.50 3.81 -8.93
CA THR A 84 -9.85 2.42 -9.22
C THR A 84 -10.37 1.71 -7.98
N GLU A 85 -11.10 0.62 -8.19
CA GLU A 85 -11.58 -0.27 -7.14
C GLU A 85 -11.07 -1.69 -7.35
N TYR A 86 -10.73 -2.35 -6.24
CA TYR A 86 -10.36 -3.75 -6.24
C TYR A 86 -10.60 -4.37 -4.86
N ASN A 87 -11.32 -5.50 -4.80
CA ASN A 87 -11.53 -6.31 -3.59
C ASN A 87 -11.93 -5.51 -2.33
N GLY A 88 -12.82 -4.52 -2.48
CA GLY A 88 -13.30 -3.69 -1.36
C GLY A 88 -12.36 -2.55 -0.97
N TYR A 89 -11.33 -2.28 -1.75
CA TYR A 89 -10.46 -1.12 -1.61
C TYR A 89 -10.66 -0.14 -2.78
N VAL A 90 -10.40 1.13 -2.51
CA VAL A 90 -10.31 2.21 -3.49
C VAL A 90 -8.86 2.67 -3.58
N SER A 91 -8.27 2.68 -4.77
CA SER A 91 -7.03 3.44 -5.03
C SER A 91 -7.41 4.90 -5.13
N ALA A 92 -6.79 5.75 -4.32
CA ALA A 92 -7.18 7.14 -4.15
C ALA A 92 -5.99 8.06 -3.96
N SER A 93 -6.19 9.33 -4.32
CA SER A 93 -5.32 10.43 -3.97
C SER A 93 -5.99 11.36 -2.97
N TYR A 94 -5.22 11.80 -1.98
CA TYR A 94 -5.58 12.89 -1.09
C TYR A 94 -4.62 14.06 -1.35
N ALA A 95 -5.16 15.26 -1.54
CA ALA A 95 -4.37 16.47 -1.67
C ALA A 95 -4.67 17.39 -0.47
N LYS A 96 -3.64 17.71 0.31
CA LYS A 96 -3.78 18.70 1.40
C LYS A 96 -3.70 20.12 0.87
N ASN A 97 -2.93 20.31 -0.19
CA ASN A 97 -2.78 21.54 -0.95
C ASN A 97 -2.18 21.19 -2.34
N GLU A 98 -1.99 22.18 -3.19
CA GLU A 98 -1.48 21.98 -4.56
C GLU A 98 -0.10 21.32 -4.62
N SER A 99 0.72 21.47 -3.58
CA SER A 99 2.09 20.97 -3.55
C SER A 99 2.28 19.67 -2.77
N TRP A 100 1.26 19.20 -2.05
CA TRP A 100 1.32 18.00 -1.23
C TRP A 100 0.11 17.11 -1.47
N SER A 101 0.37 15.97 -2.09
CA SER A 101 -0.58 14.90 -2.27
C SER A 101 0.04 13.55 -1.93
N VAL A 102 -0.81 12.60 -1.60
CA VAL A 102 -0.44 11.21 -1.37
C VAL A 102 -1.42 10.30 -2.10
N THR A 103 -0.92 9.18 -2.61
CA THR A 103 -1.71 8.16 -3.29
C THR A 103 -1.52 6.82 -2.61
N GLY A 104 -2.59 6.04 -2.54
CA GLY A 104 -2.56 4.66 -2.08
C GLY A 104 -3.96 4.05 -2.01
N TRP A 105 -4.04 2.87 -1.42
CA TRP A 105 -5.30 2.13 -1.27
C TRP A 105 -5.97 2.45 0.06
N LEU A 106 -7.30 2.55 0.05
CA LEU A 106 -8.14 2.83 1.21
C LEU A 106 -9.26 1.79 1.29
N ASP A 107 -9.68 1.43 2.50
CA ASP A 107 -10.83 0.55 2.72
C ASP A 107 -12.13 1.27 2.32
N LYS A 108 -12.79 0.75 1.27
CA LYS A 108 -13.99 1.36 0.69
C LYS A 108 -15.14 1.45 1.68
N SER A 109 -15.23 0.53 2.64
CA SER A 109 -16.31 0.51 3.63
C SER A 109 -16.30 1.73 4.55
N GLN A 110 -15.19 2.47 4.58
CA GLN A 110 -14.98 3.67 5.38
C GLN A 110 -15.12 4.96 4.57
N LEU A 111 -15.56 4.85 3.31
CA LEU A 111 -15.73 5.94 2.36
C LEU A 111 -17.19 6.05 1.93
N LYS A 112 -17.65 7.28 1.68
CA LYS A 112 -18.96 7.55 1.09
C LYS A 112 -18.77 8.40 -0.17
N HIS A 113 -19.39 7.98 -1.26
CA HIS A 113 -19.41 8.80 -2.48
C HIS A 113 -20.14 10.13 -2.23
N ILE A 114 -19.59 11.21 -2.76
CA ILE A 114 -20.19 12.55 -2.69
C ILE A 114 -20.20 13.22 -4.07
N ASP A 115 -21.29 13.92 -4.37
CA ASP A 115 -21.41 14.72 -5.58
C ASP A 115 -20.93 16.15 -5.31
N ILE A 116 -19.65 16.44 -5.57
CA ILE A 116 -19.08 17.78 -5.32
C ILE A 116 -19.73 18.84 -6.23
N LYS A 117 -20.20 18.47 -7.43
CA LYS A 117 -20.96 19.38 -8.31
C LYS A 117 -22.20 19.98 -7.61
N ALA A 118 -22.75 19.33 -6.59
CA ALA A 118 -23.92 19.79 -5.83
C ALA A 118 -23.56 20.67 -4.61
N ILE A 119 -22.28 20.73 -4.19
CA ILE A 119 -21.85 21.45 -2.98
C ILE A 119 -21.45 22.90 -3.32
N THR A 120 -21.19 23.21 -4.59
CA THR A 120 -20.82 24.54 -5.07
C THR A 120 -22.03 25.38 -5.57
N LEU A 121 -23.26 25.01 -5.17
CA LEU A 121 -24.51 25.71 -5.52
C LEU A 121 -25.15 26.37 -4.31
#